data_AF-A0A954NLN9-F1
#
_entry.id   AF-A0A954NLN9-F1
#
_cell.length_a   1.000
_cell.length_b   1.000
_cell.length_c   1.000
_cell.angle_alpha   90.00
_cell.angle_beta   90.00
_cell.angle_gamma   90.00
#
_symmetry.space_group_name_H-M   'P 1'
#
loop_
_entity.id
_entity.type
_entity.pdbx_description
1 polymer ?
#
loop_
_entity_poly.entity_id
_entity_poly.type
_entity_poly.pdbx_seq_one_letter_code
_entity_poly.pdbx_strand_id
1 'polypeptide(L)' 'MTVYYVATLARYVLVEAPDGDTARELGARQLAEMFTRTASAGSIQIRTVREATPDEIAFDRFHHEASRPRSSQ' A
#
# COMPACT_ATOMS: atom_id res chain seq x y z
N MET A 1 11.07 -7.20 -9.69
CA MET A 1 10.41 -6.33 -8.69
C MET A 1 9.30 -7.15 -8.08
N THR A 2 9.22 -7.17 -6.75
CA THR A 2 8.23 -7.95 -5.99
C THR A 2 7.25 -6.99 -5.34
N VAL A 3 5.97 -7.36 -5.30
CA VAL A 3 4.95 -6.57 -4.62
C VAL A 3 4.91 -7.01 -3.16
N TYR A 4 5.04 -6.06 -2.25
CA TYR A 4 4.98 -6.27 -0.82
C TYR A 4 3.71 -5.71 -0.23
N TYR A 5 3.12 -6.48 0.68
CA TYR A 5 2.03 -6.07 1.56
C TYR A 5 2.61 -5.44 2.82
N VAL A 6 2.42 -4.14 2.98
CA VAL A 6 2.90 -3.36 4.13
C VAL A 6 1.70 -2.85 4.91
N ALA A 7 1.55 -3.33 6.15
CA ALA A 7 0.38 -3.04 6.96
C ALA A 7 0.68 -2.51 8.36
N THR A 8 -0.20 -1.61 8.77
CA THR A 8 -0.38 -1.15 10.14
C THR A 8 -1.59 -1.85 10.76
N LEU A 9 -1.96 -1.46 11.98
CA LEU A 9 -3.19 -1.92 12.62
C LEU A 9 -4.47 -1.51 11.88
N ALA A 10 -4.47 -0.35 11.22
CA ALA A 10 -5.69 0.25 10.68
C ALA A 10 -5.74 0.28 9.15
N ARG A 11 -4.59 0.25 8.48
CA ARG A 11 -4.46 0.40 7.02
C ARG A 11 -3.29 -0.40 6.49
N TYR A 12 -3.37 -0.75 5.21
CA TYR A 12 -2.29 -1.39 4.46
C TYR A 12 -2.09 -0.71 3.10
N VAL A 13 -0.92 -0.93 2.51
CA VAL A 13 -0.57 -0.52 1.16
C VAL A 13 0.19 -1.64 0.46
N LEU A 14 0.04 -1.75 -0.86
CA LEU A 14 0.87 -2.59 -1.70
C LEU A 14 1.96 -1.73 -2.35
N VAL A 15 3.21 -2.20 -2.30
CA VAL A 15 4.36 -1.47 -2.86
C VAL A 15 5.26 -2.39 -3.67
N GLU A 16 5.72 -1.93 -4.83
CA GLU A 16 6.77 -2.61 -5.58
C GLU A 16 8.13 -2.26 -5.00
N ALA A 17 8.90 -3.27 -4.60
CA ALA A 17 10.22 -3.09 -4.01
C ALA A 17 11.18 -4.25 -4.36
N PRO A 18 12.50 -4.03 -4.28
CA PRO A 18 13.49 -5.09 -4.43
C PRO A 18 13.56 -6.04 -3.21
N ASP A 19 13.28 -5.53 -2.01
CA ASP A 19 13.40 -6.25 -0.73
C ASP A 19 12.42 -5.69 0.31
N GLY A 20 12.30 -6.42 1.43
CA GLY A 20 11.37 -6.09 2.52
C GLY A 20 11.71 -4.80 3.27
N ASP A 21 12.98 -4.44 3.41
CA ASP A 21 13.39 -3.20 4.06
C ASP A 21 13.00 -1.98 3.22
N THR A 22 13.30 -2.03 1.92
CA THR A 22 12.87 -1.00 0.96
C THR A 22 11.35 -0.91 0.90
N ALA A 23 10.64 -2.05 0.92
CA ALA A 23 9.18 -2.07 0.98
C ALA A 23 8.65 -1.38 2.24
N ARG A 24 9.28 -1.62 3.39
CA ARG A 24 8.88 -1.00 4.66
C ARG A 24 8.99 0.52 4.61
N GLU A 25 10.09 1.05 4.08
CA GLU A 25 10.30 2.50 3.95
C GLU A 25 9.29 3.15 2.99
N LEU A 26 9.11 2.54 1.81
CA LEU A 26 8.15 3.02 0.81
C LEU A 26 6.71 2.95 1.32
N GLY A 27 6.35 1.85 1.99
CA GLY A 27 5.03 1.67 2.58
C GLY A 27 4.77 2.65 3.73
N ALA A 28 5.76 2.92 4.59
CA ALA A 28 5.64 3.91 5.66
C ALA A 28 5.29 5.29 5.11
N ARG A 29 5.99 5.71 4.04
CA ARG A 29 5.76 7.00 3.40
C ARG A 29 4.35 7.12 2.83
N GLN A 30 3.91 6.13 2.06
CA GLN A 30 2.55 6.14 1.49
C GLN A 30 1.46 6.12 2.57
N LEU A 31 1.65 5.31 3.62
CA LEU A 31 0.75 5.30 4.77
C LEU A 31 0.71 6.68 5.44
N ALA A 32 1.85 7.39 5.54
CA ALA A 32 1.89 8.73 6.12
C ALA A 32 1.08 9.74 5.33
N GLU A 33 1.20 9.72 4.01
CA GLU A 33 0.41 10.55 3.11
C GLU A 33 -1.10 10.28 3.25
N MET A 34 -1.50 9.04 3.54
CA MET A 34 -2.90 8.69 3.84
C MET A 34 -3.36 9.18 5.22
N PHE A 35 -2.46 9.21 6.22
CA PHE A 35 -2.78 9.59 7.60
C PHE A 35 -2.80 11.11 7.82
N THR A 36 -1.99 11.90 7.09
CA THR A 36 -1.99 13.37 7.19
C THR A 36 -3.34 14.00 6.88
N ARG A 37 -4.25 13.28 6.20
CA ARG A 37 -5.64 13.71 5.95
C ARG A 37 -6.60 13.56 7.14
N THR A 38 -6.26 12.77 8.17
CA THR A 38 -7.26 12.36 9.18
C THR A 38 -6.80 12.23 10.64
N ALA A 39 -5.50 12.25 10.97
CA ALA A 39 -5.07 12.20 12.37
C ALA A 39 -3.71 12.88 12.61
N SER A 40 -3.52 13.42 13.83
CA SER A 40 -2.21 13.85 14.33
C SER A 40 -1.16 12.79 14.03
N ALA A 41 0.03 13.23 13.61
CA ALA A 41 1.17 12.41 13.21
C ALA A 41 1.70 11.50 14.34
N GLY A 42 0.89 10.54 14.78
CA GLY A 42 1.33 9.40 15.55
C GLY A 42 2.25 8.57 14.68
N SER A 43 3.36 8.13 15.25
CA SER A 43 4.37 7.32 14.57
C SER A 43 3.70 6.12 13.89
N ILE A 44 3.84 6.00 12.57
CA ILE A 44 3.23 4.91 11.80
C ILE A 44 3.91 3.61 12.20
N GLN A 45 3.20 2.80 12.97
CA GLN A 45 3.68 1.49 13.39
C GLN A 45 3.32 0.45 12.33
N ILE A 46 4.28 0.17 11.44
CA ILE A 46 4.19 -0.97 10.53
C ILE A 46 4.38 -2.25 11.33
N ARG A 47 3.36 -3.11 11.31
CA ARG A 47 3.32 -4.40 11.99
C ARG A 47 3.67 -5.57 11.08
N THR A 48 3.36 -5.45 9.79
CA THR A 48 3.55 -6.53 8.82
C THR A 48 4.23 -6.00 7.58
N VAL A 49 5.27 -6.72 7.14
CA VAL A 49 5.88 -6.60 5.83
C VAL A 49 6.07 -8.01 5.31
N ARG A 50 5.42 -8.34 4.19
CA ARG A 50 5.58 -9.63 3.52
C ARG A 50 5.33 -9.47 2.03
N GLU A 51 5.73 -10.45 1.24
CA GLU A 51 5.30 -10.52 -0.16
C GLU A 51 3.77 -10.59 -0.23
N ALA A 52 3.19 -9.81 -1.14
CA ALA A 52 1.76 -9.81 -1.40
C ALA A 52 1.36 -11.08 -2.13
N THR A 53 0.21 -11.65 -1.78
CA THR A 53 -0.29 -12.82 -2.50
C THR A 53 -0.83 -12.41 -3.88
N PRO A 54 -0.92 -13.35 -4.84
CA PRO A 54 -1.48 -13.06 -6.16
C PRO A 54 -2.89 -12.47 -6.10
N ASP A 55 -3.73 -12.92 -5.16
CA ASP A 55 -5.08 -12.39 -4.95
C ASP A 55 -5.09 -10.94 -4.46
N GLU A 56 -4.19 -10.58 -3.54
CA GLU A 56 -4.06 -9.20 -3.05
C GLU A 56 -3.65 -8.25 -4.19
N ILE A 57 -2.72 -8.69 -5.04
CA ILE A 57 -2.27 -7.95 -6.21
C ILE A 57 -3.40 -7.81 -7.24
N ALA A 58 -4.17 -8.89 -7.47
CA ALA A 58 -5.30 -8.86 -8.39
C ALA A 58 -6.42 -7.93 -7.89
N PHE A 59 -6.69 -7.94 -6.59
CA PHE A 59 -7.70 -7.09 -5.96
C PHE A 59 -7.33 -5.60 -6.02
N ASP A 60 -6.07 -5.26 -5.75
CA ASP A 60 -5.55 -3.90 -5.86
C ASP A 60 -5.61 -3.39 -7.30
N ARG A 61 -5.20 -4.22 -8.26
CA ARG A 61 -5.30 -3.90 -9.69
C ARG A 61 -6.74 -3.63 -10.11
N PHE A 62 -7.69 -4.46 -9.68
CA PHE A 62 -9.11 -4.25 -9.94
C PHE A 62 -9.61 -2.91 -9.39
N HIS A 63 -9.21 -2.54 -8.17
CA HIS A 63 -9.58 -1.24 -7.59
C HIS A 63 -8.98 -0.08 -8.36
N HIS A 64 -7.72 -0.18 -8.79
CA HIS A 64 -7.07 0.84 -9.60
C HIS A 64 -7.69 0.98 -10.99
N GLU A 65 -8.06 -0.13 -11.65
CA GLU A 65 -8.75 -0.12 -12.95
C GLU A 65 -10.18 0.42 -12.84
N ALA A 66 -10.92 0.09 -11.78
CA ALA A 66 -12.26 0.61 -11.53
C ALA A 66 -12.27 2.11 -11.15
N SER A 67 -11.16 2.62 -10.61
CA SER A 67 -10.98 4.03 -10.25
C SER A 67 -10.62 4.92 -11.45
N ARG A 68 -10.25 4.34 -12.60
CA ARG A 68 -10.08 5.10 -13.84
C ARG A 68 -11.49 5.41 -14.38
N PRO A 69 -11.83 6.68 -14.65
CA PRO A 69 -13.07 6.97 -15.34
C PRO A 69 -13.01 6.20 -16.67
N ARG A 70 -14.04 5.39 -16.94
CA ARG A 70 -14.25 4.91 -18.29
C ARG A 70 -14.44 6.16 -19.13
N SER A 71 -13.40 6.60 -19.82
CA SER A 71 -13.53 7.56 -20.91
C SER A 71 -14.38 6.86 -21.96
N SER A 72 -15.69 7.07 -21.88
CA SER A 72 -16.65 6.67 -22.90
C SER A 72 -16.21 7.31 -24.21
N GLN A 73 -15.97 6.45 -25.19
CA GLN A 73 -15.77 6.82 -26.59
C GLN A 73 -17.12 7.20 -27.21
#